data_AF-L7MJS9-F1
#
_entry.id   AF-L7MJS9-F1
#
_cell.length_a   1.000
_cell.length_b   1.000
_cell.length_c   1.000
_cell.angle_alpha   90.00
_cell.angle_beta   90.00
_cell.angle_gamma   90.00
#
_symmetry.space_group_name_H-M   'P 1'
#
loop_
_entity.id
_entity.type
_entity.pdbx_description
1 polymer ?
#
loop_
_entity_poly.entity_id
_entity_poly.type
_entity_poly.pdbx_seq_one_letter_code
_entity_poly.pdbx_strand_id
1 'polypeptide(L)'
;RPPYRSSVVFFRRTRPTTSKETSAASPKKPHRATTTTADEQLSSGEGTPAGSCHDPFLSRGLHDVTVNIRRCGGRRAVEKMSNPERKSKKPSSSAFKQQRLSAWQPILTAGTVLPTFFVIGLAFVPIGIGLLVSSNEVQEFQFDYTDCKEKGKNVTCASVIQNDIKKICVCLERITLPEDFKSEVYVYYGLTNFYQNHRRYVKSRDDTQLLGKPLQTNLDCEPFAQDPKTGKPIAPCGAIANSIFNDTLTLKYRHKQEQGSIEEPTEVKMLFDKIAWPTDRRVKFRNPPGMNFNGTAKPPNWPLPVEEVGGFENESLIVWMRTAALPTFRKLYSRVDHSQELFVSSLPKGDYDLEIVYRYPVMPFKGSKRIILSNTSWLGGRNPFLGIAYIAVGSLCLALAFVFLVIHNKFGKNTHDLVNITQRTPY
;
A
#
# COMPACT_ATOMS: atom_id res chain seq x y z
N ARG A 1 -6.95 24.23 -37.29
CA ARG A 1 -7.03 25.71 -37.36
C ARG A 1 -8.39 26.00 -37.99
N PRO A 2 -9.33 26.73 -37.35
CA PRO A 2 -9.17 28.04 -36.66
C PRO A 2 -8.64 27.98 -35.20
N PRO A 3 -8.53 29.12 -34.48
CA PRO A 3 -7.80 29.23 -33.21
C PRO A 3 -8.66 29.15 -31.93
N TYR A 4 -7.97 29.03 -30.79
CA TYR A 4 -8.52 29.05 -29.43
C TYR A 4 -9.16 30.40 -29.02
N ARG A 5 -10.16 30.34 -28.14
CA ARG A 5 -10.46 31.40 -27.16
C ARG A 5 -10.85 30.76 -25.82
N SER A 6 -9.97 30.85 -24.82
CA SER A 6 -10.20 30.29 -23.48
C SER A 6 -10.60 31.39 -22.49
N SER A 7 -11.89 31.47 -22.16
CA SER A 7 -12.41 32.43 -21.18
C SER A 7 -12.40 31.84 -19.77
N VAL A 8 -11.47 32.27 -18.92
CA VAL A 8 -11.38 31.82 -17.51
C VAL A 8 -12.32 32.66 -16.64
N VAL A 9 -13.38 32.04 -16.11
CA VAL A 9 -14.36 32.71 -15.23
C VAL A 9 -14.00 32.46 -13.77
N PHE A 10 -13.49 33.50 -13.09
CA PHE A 10 -13.23 33.48 -11.65
C PHE A 10 -14.52 33.67 -10.85
N PHE A 11 -15.06 32.58 -10.28
CA PHE A 11 -16.13 32.69 -9.28
C PHE A 11 -15.56 33.02 -7.89
N ARG A 12 -15.60 34.32 -7.52
CA ARG A 12 -15.56 34.73 -6.11
C ARG A 12 -16.75 34.08 -5.39
N ARG A 13 -16.52 33.50 -4.21
CA ARG A 13 -17.59 33.14 -3.27
C ARG A 13 -17.37 33.85 -1.93
N THR A 14 -18.37 34.62 -1.51
CA THR A 14 -18.35 35.45 -0.31
C THR A 14 -18.60 34.63 0.97
N ARG A 15 -18.13 35.15 2.10
CA ARG A 15 -18.59 34.72 3.43
C ARG A 15 -19.90 35.43 3.79
N PRO A 16 -20.79 34.77 4.52
CA PRO A 16 -21.61 35.40 5.56
C PRO A 16 -20.99 35.15 6.95
N THR A 17 -21.40 35.95 7.93
CA THR A 17 -20.99 35.86 9.35
C THR A 17 -22.20 35.76 10.26
N THR A 18 -22.01 35.26 11.49
CA THR A 18 -22.90 35.41 12.67
C THR A 18 -24.33 34.85 12.54
N SER A 19 -24.82 34.06 13.50
CA SER A 19 -25.10 34.52 14.87
C SER A 19 -24.63 33.58 16.00
N LYS A 20 -24.69 34.08 17.23
CA LYS A 20 -24.66 33.30 18.48
C LYS A 20 -26.06 33.32 19.09
N GLU A 21 -26.39 32.32 19.88
CA GLU A 21 -27.29 32.52 21.04
C GLU A 21 -26.91 31.56 22.18
N THR A 22 -27.35 31.85 23.41
CA THR A 22 -26.76 31.31 24.65
C THR A 22 -27.75 31.09 25.79
N SER A 23 -27.76 29.89 26.39
CA SER A 23 -28.22 29.59 27.76
C SER A 23 -27.67 28.19 28.12
N ALA A 24 -26.88 27.97 29.19
CA ALA A 24 -27.25 27.85 30.61
C ALA A 24 -28.04 26.53 30.92
N ALA A 25 -27.81 25.80 32.02
CA ALA A 25 -26.89 25.95 33.15
C ALA A 25 -26.49 24.57 33.77
N SER A 26 -25.49 24.57 34.66
CA SER A 26 -25.23 23.49 35.64
C SER A 26 -26.07 23.76 36.92
N PRO A 27 -26.29 22.82 37.89
CA PRO A 27 -25.21 22.27 38.73
C PRO A 27 -25.44 20.86 39.37
N LYS A 28 -24.54 20.50 40.30
CA LYS A 28 -24.64 19.53 41.45
C LYS A 28 -24.16 18.06 41.28
N LYS A 29 -22.97 17.83 41.86
CA LYS A 29 -22.55 16.67 42.70
C LYS A 29 -23.46 16.53 43.96
N PRO A 30 -23.48 15.43 44.77
CA PRO A 30 -22.28 14.68 45.23
C PRO A 30 -22.43 13.16 45.59
N HIS A 31 -21.33 12.56 46.11
CA HIS A 31 -21.18 11.53 47.19
C HIS A 31 -22.15 10.31 47.31
N ARG A 32 -21.78 9.10 47.81
CA ARG A 32 -20.56 8.50 48.44
C ARG A 32 -20.66 6.96 48.35
N ALA A 33 -19.57 6.23 48.65
CA ALA A 33 -19.45 4.77 48.50
C ALA A 33 -19.80 3.92 49.75
N THR A 34 -20.14 2.64 49.53
CA THR A 34 -20.08 1.47 50.45
C THR A 34 -20.22 0.15 49.63
N THR A 35 -20.01 -1.04 50.20
CA THR A 35 -18.72 -1.77 50.17
C THR A 35 -18.89 -3.22 50.70
N THR A 36 -18.84 -4.23 49.82
CA THR A 36 -18.71 -5.69 50.12
C THR A 36 -18.08 -6.39 48.88
N THR A 37 -16.96 -7.16 48.91
CA THR A 37 -16.58 -8.42 49.62
C THR A 37 -17.34 -9.67 49.13
N ALA A 38 -16.76 -10.86 48.92
CA ALA A 38 -15.39 -11.38 49.14
C ALA A 38 -15.12 -12.66 48.29
N ASP A 39 -13.90 -13.19 48.07
CA ASP A 39 -12.55 -12.59 47.97
C ASP A 39 -11.74 -13.32 46.83
N GLU A 40 -10.72 -14.20 46.93
CA GLU A 40 -9.82 -14.77 47.97
C GLU A 40 -8.55 -15.39 47.28
N GLN A 41 -7.48 -15.71 48.03
CA GLN A 41 -6.26 -16.52 47.67
C GLN A 41 -5.27 -15.98 46.60
N LEU A 42 -3.93 -16.09 46.74
CA LEU A 42 -3.07 -16.54 47.87
C LEU A 42 -1.71 -15.80 47.86
N SER A 43 -1.02 -15.70 49.01
CA SER A 43 0.39 -15.30 49.13
C SER A 43 1.31 -16.56 49.09
N SER A 44 2.63 -16.60 49.31
CA SER A 44 3.72 -15.65 49.64
C SER A 44 5.05 -16.42 49.50
N GLY A 45 6.20 -15.76 49.30
CA GLY A 45 7.52 -16.40 49.46
C GLY A 45 8.70 -15.56 48.98
N GLU A 46 9.64 -15.24 49.88
CA GLU A 46 10.89 -14.52 49.60
C GLU A 46 12.09 -15.47 49.44
N GLY A 47 13.19 -15.01 48.82
CA GLY A 47 14.45 -15.76 48.79
C GLY A 47 15.55 -15.18 47.88
N THR A 48 16.43 -14.34 48.44
CA THR A 48 17.77 -14.01 47.89
C THR A 48 18.80 -15.02 48.44
N PRO A 49 19.88 -15.39 47.70
CA PRO A 49 21.06 -14.51 47.57
C PRO A 49 21.98 -14.67 46.34
N ALA A 50 22.90 -13.69 46.21
CA ALA A 50 24.30 -13.73 45.75
C ALA A 50 24.80 -14.55 44.51
N GLY A 51 25.70 -13.90 43.75
CA GLY A 51 26.60 -14.49 42.73
C GLY A 51 26.55 -13.70 41.40
N SER A 52 27.58 -13.10 40.78
CA SER A 52 29.06 -13.11 40.79
C SER A 52 29.60 -13.51 39.40
N CYS A 53 30.18 -12.57 38.65
CA CYS A 53 31.04 -12.85 37.49
C CYS A 53 32.22 -11.85 37.45
N HIS A 54 33.43 -12.38 37.22
CA HIS A 54 34.70 -11.67 36.97
C HIS A 54 34.78 -11.30 35.45
N ASP A 55 35.24 -10.11 35.03
CA ASP A 55 36.64 -9.62 34.87
C ASP A 55 37.45 -10.28 33.72
N PRO A 56 38.56 -9.69 33.24
CA PRO A 56 38.90 -8.25 33.10
C PRO A 56 39.58 -7.92 31.74
N PHE A 57 40.05 -6.68 31.51
CA PHE A 57 41.36 -6.47 30.86
C PHE A 57 42.05 -5.13 31.22
N LEU A 58 43.26 -5.28 31.77
CA LEU A 58 44.30 -4.30 32.19
C LEU A 58 44.18 -2.79 31.88
N SER A 59 44.50 -1.99 32.90
CA SER A 59 45.77 -1.23 32.93
C SER A 59 46.27 -0.92 34.35
N ARG A 60 47.56 -0.58 34.47
CA ARG A 60 48.35 -0.53 35.73
C ARG A 60 48.34 0.85 36.39
N GLY A 61 48.64 0.88 37.70
CA GLY A 61 49.33 2.00 38.35
C GLY A 61 48.64 2.55 39.60
N LEU A 62 49.09 2.11 40.78
CA LEU A 62 48.75 2.72 42.06
C LEU A 62 50.03 3.33 42.66
N HIS A 63 49.93 4.48 43.33
CA HIS A 63 50.87 4.83 44.38
C HIS A 63 50.20 5.64 45.49
N ASP A 64 50.40 5.14 46.70
CA ASP A 64 50.16 5.73 48.02
C ASP A 64 48.75 6.13 48.48
N VAL A 65 48.59 6.07 49.81
CA VAL A 65 47.35 6.32 50.55
C VAL A 65 47.68 7.17 51.76
N THR A 66 46.93 8.24 52.00
CA THR A 66 46.99 8.95 53.29
C THR A 66 45.59 9.17 53.84
N VAL A 67 45.26 8.46 54.91
CA VAL A 67 44.00 8.61 55.63
C VAL A 67 43.98 9.95 56.37
N ASN A 68 42.86 10.66 56.34
CA ASN A 68 42.63 11.75 57.30
C ASN A 68 41.16 11.84 57.72
N ILE A 69 40.90 11.72 59.02
CA ILE A 69 39.57 11.62 59.60
C ILE A 69 39.03 13.03 59.89
N ARG A 70 37.75 13.30 59.58
CA ARG A 70 37.07 14.52 60.07
C ARG A 70 35.75 14.20 60.78
N ARG A 71 35.56 14.85 61.93
CA ARG A 71 34.43 14.67 62.85
C ARG A 71 33.10 15.15 62.25
N CYS A 72 32.02 14.51 62.68
CA CYS A 72 30.66 15.03 62.54
C CYS A 72 30.49 16.35 63.30
N GLY A 73 29.69 17.28 62.75
CA GLY A 73 29.25 18.51 63.42
C GLY A 73 27.80 18.80 63.07
N GLY A 74 26.94 18.94 64.08
CA GLY A 74 25.50 19.13 63.89
C GLY A 74 25.14 20.50 63.32
N ARG A 75 24.16 20.55 62.41
CA ARG A 75 23.61 21.81 61.88
C ARG A 75 22.50 22.32 62.80
N ARG A 76 22.64 23.55 63.32
CA ARG A 76 21.48 24.35 63.74
C ARG A 76 20.81 24.95 62.51
N ALA A 77 19.49 25.05 62.51
CA ALA A 77 18.77 25.78 61.48
C ALA A 77 19.07 27.29 61.59
N VAL A 78 19.20 27.96 60.45
CA VAL A 78 19.19 29.42 60.34
C VAL A 78 18.17 29.78 59.29
N GLU A 79 16.97 30.13 59.74
CA GLU A 79 15.91 30.63 58.88
C GLU A 79 16.12 32.13 58.65
N LYS A 80 16.18 32.56 57.38
CA LYS A 80 16.29 33.99 57.03
C LYS A 80 15.47 34.34 55.78
N MET A 81 14.30 34.91 56.07
CA MET A 81 13.61 35.97 55.33
C MET A 81 13.55 35.87 53.80
N SER A 82 12.38 35.54 53.26
CA SER A 82 12.06 35.72 51.84
C SER A 82 11.97 37.21 51.49
N ASN A 83 12.78 37.64 50.51
CA ASN A 83 12.71 38.96 49.89
C ASN A 83 11.80 38.87 48.65
N PRO A 84 10.82 39.76 48.42
CA PRO A 84 9.86 39.60 47.33
C PRO A 84 10.53 39.56 45.95
N GLU A 85 10.05 38.67 45.08
CA GLU A 85 10.61 38.47 43.75
C GLU A 85 10.59 39.76 42.91
N ARG A 86 11.77 40.34 42.68
CA ARG A 86 11.95 41.34 41.62
C ARG A 86 11.65 40.66 40.28
N LYS A 87 10.46 40.90 39.72
CA LYS A 87 10.04 40.40 38.39
C LYS A 87 10.99 40.90 37.30
N SER A 88 12.05 40.13 37.08
CA SER A 88 13.11 40.46 36.12
C SER A 88 12.60 40.33 34.70
N LYS A 89 12.76 41.39 33.89
CA LYS A 89 12.50 41.36 32.45
C LYS A 89 13.59 40.60 31.66
N LYS A 90 14.63 40.07 32.32
CA LYS A 90 15.71 39.33 31.66
C LYS A 90 15.18 37.98 31.16
N PRO A 91 15.35 37.64 29.86
CA PRO A 91 14.95 36.33 29.35
C PRO A 91 15.75 35.20 30.02
N SER A 92 15.09 34.08 30.31
CA SER A 92 15.71 32.93 30.98
C SER A 92 16.89 32.36 30.19
N SER A 93 17.98 32.04 30.88
CA SER A 93 19.29 31.62 30.31
C SER A 93 19.33 30.19 29.74
N SER A 94 18.21 29.48 29.66
CA SER A 94 18.12 28.14 29.05
C SER A 94 18.63 28.14 27.61
N ALA A 95 19.45 27.15 27.25
CA ALA A 95 20.03 26.96 25.92
C ALA A 95 19.01 27.09 24.77
N PHE A 96 17.79 26.57 24.97
CA PHE A 96 16.69 26.71 24.00
C PHE A 96 16.31 28.18 23.75
N LYS A 97 16.06 28.97 24.81
CA LYS A 97 15.65 30.39 24.68
C LYS A 97 16.80 31.33 24.35
N GLN A 98 18.04 30.88 24.48
CA GLN A 98 19.26 31.62 24.09
C GLN A 98 19.80 31.19 22.72
N GLN A 99 19.12 30.27 22.01
CA GLN A 99 19.54 29.70 20.73
C GLN A 99 20.94 29.04 20.76
N ARG A 100 21.31 28.45 21.90
CA ARG A 100 22.58 27.73 22.16
C ARG A 100 22.37 26.22 22.33
N LEU A 101 21.44 25.64 21.57
CA LEU A 101 21.35 24.18 21.46
C LEU A 101 22.60 23.65 20.76
N SER A 102 22.98 22.40 21.06
CA SER A 102 23.97 21.70 20.23
C SER A 102 23.40 21.55 18.82
N ALA A 103 24.15 22.02 17.82
CA ALA A 103 23.75 22.03 16.42
C ALA A 103 24.92 21.60 15.55
N TRP A 104 24.66 20.72 14.59
CA TRP A 104 25.63 20.35 13.55
C TRP A 104 25.36 21.21 12.32
N GLN A 105 26.40 21.91 11.84
CA GLN A 105 26.34 22.78 10.68
C GLN A 105 27.29 22.25 9.60
N PRO A 106 26.83 21.34 8.71
CA PRO A 106 27.68 20.76 7.67
C PRO A 106 28.02 21.81 6.61
N ILE A 107 29.28 22.28 6.62
CA ILE A 107 29.83 23.09 5.55
C ILE A 107 30.15 22.16 4.37
N LEU A 108 29.35 22.24 3.31
CA LEU A 108 29.54 21.46 2.10
C LEU A 108 30.74 21.98 1.31
N THR A 109 31.86 21.24 1.36
CA THR A 109 33.10 21.56 0.63
C THR A 109 33.31 20.58 -0.51
N ALA A 110 34.15 20.91 -1.48
CA ALA A 110 34.47 19.99 -2.58
C ALA A 110 34.99 18.62 -2.07
N GLY A 111 35.85 18.64 -1.03
CA GLY A 111 36.38 17.42 -0.42
C GLY A 111 35.35 16.54 0.30
N THR A 112 34.22 17.10 0.77
CA THR A 112 33.12 16.30 1.33
C THR A 112 32.09 15.90 0.27
N VAL A 113 31.81 16.77 -0.69
CA VAL A 113 30.76 16.57 -1.71
C VAL A 113 31.19 15.60 -2.82
N LEU A 114 32.43 15.69 -3.31
CA LEU A 114 32.91 14.84 -4.41
C LEU A 114 32.85 13.34 -4.06
N PRO A 115 33.36 12.86 -2.91
CA PRO A 115 33.23 11.45 -2.53
C PRO A 115 31.78 10.99 -2.41
N THR A 116 30.88 11.84 -1.88
CA THR A 116 29.45 11.49 -1.74
C THR A 116 28.80 11.26 -3.11
N PHE A 117 29.04 12.11 -4.10
CA PHE A 117 28.49 11.90 -5.45
C PHE A 117 29.07 10.64 -6.12
N PHE A 118 30.37 10.36 -5.97
CA PHE A 118 30.97 9.11 -6.47
C PHE A 118 30.39 7.87 -5.78
N VAL A 119 30.27 7.85 -4.45
CA VAL A 119 29.73 6.71 -3.69
C VAL A 119 28.26 6.45 -4.03
N ILE A 120 27.43 7.50 -4.13
CA ILE A 120 26.02 7.36 -4.54
C ILE A 120 25.95 6.81 -5.97
N GLY A 121 26.74 7.35 -6.90
CA GLY A 121 26.77 6.89 -8.29
C GLY A 121 27.19 5.43 -8.43
N LEU A 122 28.30 5.05 -7.81
CA LEU A 122 28.85 3.69 -7.83
C LEU A 122 27.98 2.66 -7.10
N ALA A 123 27.14 3.08 -6.14
CA ALA A 123 26.14 2.21 -5.53
C ALA A 123 24.86 2.10 -6.39
N PHE A 124 24.35 3.21 -6.91
CA PHE A 124 23.05 3.26 -7.58
C PHE A 124 23.06 2.59 -8.96
N VAL A 125 24.16 2.67 -9.72
CA VAL A 125 24.27 2.01 -11.03
C VAL A 125 24.15 0.48 -10.94
N PRO A 126 24.96 -0.27 -10.16
CA PRO A 126 24.83 -1.72 -10.07
C PRO A 126 23.52 -2.16 -9.42
N ILE A 127 23.00 -1.42 -8.43
CA ILE A 127 21.66 -1.68 -7.86
C ILE A 127 20.59 -1.54 -8.96
N GLY A 128 20.63 -0.46 -9.76
CA GLY A 128 19.71 -0.22 -10.85
C GLY A 128 19.79 -1.26 -11.96
N ILE A 129 21.00 -1.75 -12.29
CA ILE A 129 21.22 -2.87 -13.21
C ILE A 129 20.58 -4.16 -12.66
N GLY A 130 20.83 -4.51 -11.40
CA GLY A 130 20.23 -5.69 -10.78
C GLY A 130 18.69 -5.65 -10.75
N LEU A 131 18.12 -4.50 -10.40
CA LEU A 131 16.67 -4.26 -10.45
C LEU A 131 16.11 -4.35 -11.86
N LEU A 132 16.82 -3.84 -12.88
CA LEU A 132 16.41 -3.90 -14.28
C LEU A 132 16.48 -5.33 -14.83
N VAL A 133 17.53 -6.09 -14.52
CA VAL A 133 17.65 -7.51 -14.90
C VAL A 133 16.54 -8.33 -14.26
N SER A 134 16.33 -8.21 -12.94
CA SER A 134 15.26 -8.91 -12.22
C SER A 134 13.86 -8.54 -12.74
N SER A 135 13.63 -7.29 -13.13
CA SER A 135 12.39 -6.88 -13.78
C SER A 135 12.24 -7.41 -15.21
N ASN A 136 13.32 -7.68 -15.94
CA ASN A 136 13.27 -8.13 -17.32
C ASN A 136 13.09 -9.64 -17.44
N GLU A 137 13.53 -10.41 -16.43
CA GLU A 137 13.26 -11.85 -16.30
C GLU A 137 11.77 -12.16 -16.08
N VAL A 138 10.97 -11.20 -15.58
CA VAL A 138 9.52 -11.40 -15.43
C VAL A 138 8.84 -11.53 -16.80
N GLN A 139 8.38 -12.74 -17.11
CA GLN A 139 7.64 -13.08 -18.31
C GLN A 139 6.20 -12.59 -18.16
N GLU A 140 5.70 -11.81 -19.11
CA GLU A 140 4.36 -11.23 -19.06
C GLU A 140 3.70 -11.22 -20.45
N PHE A 141 2.57 -11.91 -20.59
CA PHE A 141 1.73 -11.93 -21.79
C PHE A 141 0.41 -11.19 -21.50
N GLN A 142 -0.05 -10.34 -22.41
CA GLN A 142 -1.32 -9.62 -22.31
C GLN A 142 -2.16 -9.83 -23.57
N PHE A 143 -3.46 -10.09 -23.41
CA PHE A 143 -4.43 -10.18 -24.51
C PHE A 143 -5.69 -9.40 -24.15
N ASP A 144 -6.03 -8.38 -24.95
CA ASP A 144 -7.24 -7.58 -24.78
C ASP A 144 -8.41 -8.24 -25.53
N TYR A 145 -9.48 -8.55 -24.80
CA TYR A 145 -10.66 -9.28 -25.30
C TYR A 145 -11.92 -8.40 -25.30
N THR A 146 -11.77 -7.08 -25.25
CA THR A 146 -12.90 -6.12 -25.18
C THR A 146 -13.95 -6.36 -26.26
N ASP A 147 -13.48 -6.53 -27.51
CA ASP A 147 -14.30 -6.69 -28.72
C ASP A 147 -14.39 -8.16 -29.20
N CYS A 148 -14.14 -9.13 -28.30
CA CYS A 148 -14.27 -10.55 -28.63
C CYS A 148 -15.67 -10.89 -29.18
N LYS A 149 -15.75 -11.87 -30.09
CA LYS A 149 -16.99 -12.19 -30.81
C LYS A 149 -17.77 -13.34 -30.18
N GLU A 150 -19.09 -13.23 -30.15
CA GLU A 150 -19.96 -14.31 -29.67
C GLU A 150 -19.77 -15.58 -30.52
N LYS A 151 -19.55 -16.73 -29.86
CA LYS A 151 -19.27 -18.03 -30.51
C LYS A 151 -20.31 -18.34 -31.60
N GLY A 152 -19.84 -18.43 -32.86
CA GLY A 152 -20.68 -18.73 -34.02
C GLY A 152 -21.43 -17.54 -34.64
N LYS A 153 -21.18 -16.29 -34.19
CA LYS A 153 -21.84 -15.08 -34.72
C LYS A 153 -20.82 -13.97 -34.97
N ASN A 154 -21.14 -13.04 -35.89
CA ASN A 154 -20.28 -11.90 -36.20
C ASN A 154 -20.66 -10.63 -35.40
N VAL A 155 -20.90 -10.77 -34.09
CA VAL A 155 -21.24 -9.66 -33.16
C VAL A 155 -20.31 -9.68 -31.95
N THR A 156 -19.93 -8.52 -31.42
CA THR A 156 -19.04 -8.43 -30.26
C THR A 156 -19.83 -8.63 -28.96
N CYS A 157 -19.25 -9.32 -27.98
CA CYS A 157 -19.89 -9.50 -26.68
C CYS A 157 -20.13 -8.17 -25.94
N ALA A 158 -19.25 -7.17 -26.17
CA ALA A 158 -19.48 -5.79 -25.74
C ALA A 158 -20.85 -5.25 -26.18
N SER A 159 -21.23 -5.45 -27.45
CA SER A 159 -22.53 -5.01 -27.99
C SER A 159 -23.71 -5.82 -27.45
N VAL A 160 -23.54 -7.13 -27.23
CA VAL A 160 -24.59 -8.01 -26.71
C VAL A 160 -24.98 -7.61 -25.29
N ILE A 161 -23.97 -7.44 -24.41
CA ILE A 161 -24.18 -7.06 -23.00
C ILE A 161 -24.60 -5.58 -22.86
N GLN A 162 -24.20 -4.69 -23.77
CA GLN A 162 -24.68 -3.31 -23.79
C GLN A 162 -26.19 -3.22 -24.08
N ASN A 163 -26.73 -4.12 -24.91
CA ASN A 163 -28.16 -4.17 -25.24
C ASN A 163 -28.99 -4.90 -24.17
N ASP A 164 -28.44 -5.95 -23.54
CA ASP A 164 -29.08 -6.64 -22.43
C ASP A 164 -28.03 -7.22 -21.46
N ILE A 165 -27.91 -6.58 -20.30
CA ILE A 165 -26.95 -6.91 -19.24
C ILE A 165 -27.20 -8.31 -18.63
N LYS A 166 -28.39 -8.90 -18.82
CA LYS A 166 -28.73 -10.24 -18.32
C LYS A 166 -28.32 -11.36 -19.27
N LYS A 167 -27.99 -11.08 -20.53
CA LYS A 167 -27.54 -12.11 -21.47
C LYS A 167 -26.18 -12.65 -21.06
N ILE A 168 -25.93 -13.90 -21.43
CA ILE A 168 -24.63 -14.54 -21.30
C ILE A 168 -24.04 -14.55 -22.71
N CYS A 169 -22.90 -13.90 -22.90
CA CYS A 169 -22.14 -13.98 -24.14
C CYS A 169 -20.87 -14.81 -23.89
N VAL A 170 -20.61 -15.79 -24.73
CA VAL A 170 -19.38 -16.59 -24.67
C VAL A 170 -18.59 -16.34 -25.93
N CYS A 171 -17.33 -15.93 -25.77
CA CYS A 171 -16.37 -15.79 -26.86
C CYS A 171 -15.23 -16.81 -26.68
N LEU A 172 -14.74 -17.34 -27.80
CA LEU A 172 -13.61 -18.26 -27.86
C LEU A 172 -12.52 -17.57 -28.68
N GLU A 173 -11.43 -17.21 -28.02
CA GLU A 173 -10.29 -16.54 -28.64
C GLU A 173 -9.08 -17.49 -28.59
N ARG A 174 -8.20 -17.44 -29.60
CA ARG A 174 -6.95 -18.21 -29.57
C ARG A 174 -5.78 -17.31 -29.25
N ILE A 175 -5.01 -17.69 -28.23
CA ILE A 175 -3.80 -16.98 -27.82
C ILE A 175 -2.59 -17.91 -27.96
N THR A 176 -1.44 -17.35 -28.30
CA THR A 176 -0.18 -18.10 -28.44
C THR A 176 0.85 -17.53 -27.47
N LEU A 177 1.34 -18.35 -26.55
CA LEU A 177 2.44 -17.95 -25.66
C LEU A 177 3.77 -18.02 -26.43
N PRO A 178 4.60 -16.95 -26.41
CA PRO A 178 5.83 -16.89 -27.20
C PRO A 178 7.00 -17.68 -26.59
N GLU A 179 6.90 -18.03 -25.31
CA GLU A 179 7.92 -18.67 -24.47
C GLU A 179 7.24 -19.49 -23.36
N ASP A 180 8.00 -20.34 -22.68
CA ASP A 180 7.53 -21.16 -21.55
C ASP A 180 7.54 -20.31 -20.27
N PHE A 181 6.36 -20.09 -19.68
CA PHE A 181 6.20 -19.23 -18.50
C PHE A 181 6.56 -20.02 -17.24
N LYS A 182 7.74 -19.75 -16.65
CA LYS A 182 8.23 -20.45 -15.45
C LYS A 182 7.25 -20.33 -14.27
N SER A 183 7.06 -21.41 -13.52
CA SER A 183 6.31 -21.46 -12.26
C SER A 183 6.92 -20.51 -11.20
N GLU A 184 6.13 -19.82 -10.36
CA GLU A 184 4.66 -19.77 -10.32
C GLU A 184 4.06 -18.77 -11.31
N VAL A 185 3.00 -19.17 -12.02
CA VAL A 185 2.27 -18.34 -12.98
C VAL A 185 0.95 -17.84 -12.38
N TYR A 186 0.72 -16.55 -12.51
CA TYR A 186 -0.43 -15.82 -11.97
C TYR A 186 -1.28 -15.24 -13.11
N VAL A 187 -2.60 -15.39 -13.00
CA VAL A 187 -3.59 -14.88 -13.96
C VAL A 187 -4.19 -13.60 -13.38
N TYR A 188 -4.14 -12.50 -14.12
CA TYR A 188 -4.77 -11.23 -13.74
C TYR A 188 -5.79 -10.81 -14.81
N TYR A 189 -6.85 -10.13 -14.39
CA TYR A 189 -7.63 -9.29 -15.30
C TYR A 189 -7.16 -7.84 -15.19
N GLY A 190 -7.05 -7.18 -16.33
CA GLY A 190 -6.77 -5.75 -16.44
C GLY A 190 -8.01 -4.99 -16.92
N LEU A 191 -8.32 -3.88 -16.26
CA LEU A 191 -9.36 -2.94 -16.66
C LEU A 191 -8.72 -1.58 -16.96
N THR A 192 -9.22 -0.89 -17.99
CA THR A 192 -8.86 0.50 -18.31
C THR A 192 -10.06 1.44 -18.13
N ASN A 193 -9.76 2.72 -17.90
CA ASN A 193 -10.73 3.81 -17.70
C ASN A 193 -11.77 3.62 -16.55
N PHE A 194 -11.46 2.79 -15.54
CA PHE A 194 -12.37 2.49 -14.43
C PHE A 194 -11.88 3.10 -13.09
N TYR A 195 -12.54 4.17 -12.65
CA TYR A 195 -12.03 5.07 -11.59
C TYR A 195 -12.33 4.59 -10.16
N GLN A 196 -11.70 3.48 -9.73
CA GLN A 196 -11.81 3.00 -8.34
C GLN A 196 -11.30 4.00 -7.28
N ASN A 197 -10.51 4.99 -7.67
CA ASN A 197 -9.96 6.03 -6.81
C ASN A 197 -10.93 7.21 -6.55
N HIS A 198 -12.12 7.24 -7.18
CA HIS A 198 -13.06 8.34 -7.00
C HIS A 198 -13.60 8.39 -5.56
N ARG A 199 -13.54 9.57 -4.90
CA ARG A 199 -13.83 9.74 -3.46
C ARG A 199 -15.14 9.08 -2.99
N ARG A 200 -16.24 9.22 -3.75
CA ARG A 200 -17.52 8.59 -3.39
C ARG A 200 -17.50 7.07 -3.55
N TYR A 201 -16.78 6.55 -4.54
CA TYR A 201 -16.62 5.11 -4.77
C TYR A 201 -15.81 4.47 -3.63
N VAL A 202 -14.63 5.03 -3.30
CA VAL A 202 -13.77 4.55 -2.20
C VAL A 202 -14.49 4.54 -0.85
N LYS A 203 -15.38 5.52 -0.60
CA LYS A 203 -16.17 5.57 0.64
C LYS A 203 -17.32 4.55 0.67
N SER A 204 -17.79 4.06 -0.48
CA SER A 204 -19.04 3.30 -0.57
C SER A 204 -18.85 1.81 -0.30
N ARG A 205 -18.70 1.51 1.00
CA ARG A 205 -18.61 0.19 1.64
C ARG A 205 -18.87 0.35 3.15
N ASP A 206 -19.17 -0.73 3.87
CA ASP A 206 -19.20 -0.74 5.33
C ASP A 206 -18.21 -1.77 5.89
N ASP A 207 -17.12 -1.28 6.49
CA ASP A 207 -16.10 -2.13 7.11
C ASP A 207 -16.63 -2.90 8.33
N THR A 208 -17.68 -2.41 9.01
CA THR A 208 -18.31 -3.14 10.12
C THR A 208 -19.16 -4.30 9.62
N GLN A 209 -19.80 -4.16 8.46
CA GLN A 209 -20.55 -5.22 7.81
C GLN A 209 -19.61 -6.35 7.38
N LEU A 210 -18.50 -6.00 6.70
CA LEU A 210 -17.47 -6.93 6.22
C LEU A 210 -16.77 -7.71 7.34
N LEU A 211 -16.82 -7.22 8.58
CA LEU A 211 -16.37 -7.91 9.81
C LEU A 211 -17.41 -8.90 10.37
N GLY A 212 -18.34 -9.39 9.56
CA GLY A 212 -19.31 -10.42 9.94
C GLY A 212 -20.60 -9.89 10.59
N LYS A 213 -20.97 -8.63 10.33
CA LYS A 213 -22.22 -8.01 10.82
C LYS A 213 -23.17 -7.67 9.65
N PRO A 214 -23.70 -8.67 8.92
CA PRO A 214 -24.35 -8.47 7.62
C PRO A 214 -25.59 -7.55 7.64
N LEU A 215 -26.29 -7.46 8.78
CA LEU A 215 -27.45 -6.57 8.97
C LEU A 215 -27.09 -5.11 9.27
N GLN A 216 -25.82 -4.78 9.52
CA GLN A 216 -25.39 -3.41 9.78
C GLN A 216 -25.45 -2.58 8.49
N THR A 217 -25.85 -1.31 8.62
CA THR A 217 -25.99 -0.37 7.49
C THR A 217 -25.33 0.96 7.81
N ASN A 218 -24.83 1.62 6.77
CA ASN A 218 -24.11 2.89 6.86
C ASN A 218 -24.51 3.77 5.66
N LEU A 219 -24.76 5.06 5.91
CA LEU A 219 -25.06 6.08 4.89
C LEU A 219 -23.99 6.14 3.79
N ASP A 220 -22.74 5.77 4.12
CA ASP A 220 -21.64 5.75 3.16
C ASP A 220 -21.85 4.74 2.02
N CYS A 221 -22.62 3.68 2.26
CA CYS A 221 -22.99 2.70 1.24
C CYS A 221 -24.05 3.21 0.24
N GLU A 222 -24.65 4.39 0.42
CA GLU A 222 -25.66 4.92 -0.50
C GLU A 222 -25.14 5.05 -1.95
N PRO A 223 -25.99 4.76 -2.97
CA PRO A 223 -27.39 4.32 -2.88
C PRO A 223 -27.55 2.81 -2.60
N PHE A 224 -26.46 2.04 -2.52
CA PHE A 224 -26.44 0.59 -2.40
C PHE A 224 -26.39 0.10 -0.93
N ALA A 225 -27.11 0.79 -0.02
CA ALA A 225 -27.19 0.42 1.39
C ALA A 225 -28.33 -0.57 1.69
N GLN A 226 -29.47 -0.42 1.02
CA GLN A 226 -30.67 -1.24 1.17
C GLN A 226 -31.31 -1.50 -0.20
N ASP A 227 -32.02 -2.62 -0.36
CA ASP A 227 -32.82 -2.88 -1.56
C ASP A 227 -34.10 -2.03 -1.55
N PRO A 228 -34.31 -1.13 -2.53
CA PRO A 228 -35.49 -0.26 -2.55
C PRO A 228 -36.83 -0.99 -2.75
N LYS A 229 -36.81 -2.30 -3.06
CA LYS A 229 -38.04 -3.12 -3.18
C LYS A 229 -38.45 -3.81 -1.88
N THR A 230 -37.49 -4.21 -1.05
CA THR A 230 -37.75 -5.01 0.17
C THR A 230 -37.36 -4.32 1.47
N GLY A 231 -36.65 -3.18 1.43
CA GLY A 231 -36.12 -2.50 2.60
C GLY A 231 -34.98 -3.24 3.31
N LYS A 232 -34.56 -4.40 2.80
CA LYS A 232 -33.50 -5.22 3.40
C LYS A 232 -32.12 -4.58 3.22
N PRO A 233 -31.23 -4.63 4.22
CA PRO A 233 -29.81 -4.32 4.06
C PRO A 233 -29.19 -5.09 2.89
N ILE A 234 -28.46 -4.41 2.01
CA ILE A 234 -27.67 -5.07 0.96
C ILE A 234 -26.40 -5.62 1.60
N ALA A 235 -26.05 -6.87 1.34
CA ALA A 235 -24.81 -7.48 1.82
C ALA A 235 -24.05 -8.17 0.67
N PRO A 236 -22.79 -7.78 0.38
CA PRO A 236 -22.06 -6.59 0.88
C PRO A 236 -22.62 -5.26 0.32
N CYS A 237 -22.76 -4.23 1.15
CA CYS A 237 -23.27 -2.94 0.72
C CYS A 237 -22.24 -2.10 -0.06
N GLY A 238 -22.75 -1.12 -0.82
CA GLY A 238 -21.94 -0.06 -1.42
C GLY A 238 -21.50 -0.29 -2.87
N ALA A 239 -21.06 0.81 -3.50
CA ALA A 239 -20.75 0.86 -4.93
C ALA A 239 -19.52 0.01 -5.31
N ILE A 240 -18.57 -0.19 -4.39
CA ILE A 240 -17.41 -1.04 -4.65
C ILE A 240 -17.87 -2.47 -4.91
N ALA A 241 -18.63 -3.06 -3.98
CA ALA A 241 -19.04 -4.45 -4.10
C ALA A 241 -20.06 -4.66 -5.24
N ASN A 242 -21.04 -3.75 -5.40
CA ASN A 242 -22.02 -3.84 -6.49
C ASN A 242 -21.41 -3.71 -7.92
N SER A 243 -20.14 -3.32 -8.05
CA SER A 243 -19.45 -3.24 -9.35
C SER A 243 -18.35 -4.30 -9.53
N ILE A 244 -18.37 -5.38 -8.73
CA ILE A 244 -17.41 -6.49 -8.81
C ILE A 244 -17.26 -7.05 -10.23
N PHE A 245 -16.02 -7.28 -10.63
CA PHE A 245 -15.67 -7.95 -11.89
C PHE A 245 -16.22 -9.39 -11.90
N ASN A 246 -16.94 -9.76 -12.97
CA ASN A 246 -17.74 -10.99 -13.02
C ASN A 246 -17.62 -11.80 -14.32
N ASP A 247 -16.60 -11.56 -15.16
CA ASP A 247 -16.31 -12.46 -16.28
C ASP A 247 -15.74 -13.80 -15.76
N THR A 248 -16.05 -14.90 -16.45
CA THR A 248 -15.39 -16.20 -16.24
C THR A 248 -14.31 -16.39 -17.30
N LEU A 249 -13.10 -16.76 -16.90
CA LEU A 249 -11.95 -16.99 -17.80
C LEU A 249 -11.46 -18.44 -17.61
N THR A 250 -11.53 -19.23 -18.68
CA THR A 250 -11.04 -20.62 -18.73
C THR A 250 -9.97 -20.74 -19.81
N LEU A 251 -8.86 -21.40 -19.50
CA LEU A 251 -7.69 -21.52 -20.39
C LEU A 251 -7.40 -22.99 -20.68
N LYS A 252 -7.32 -23.37 -21.96
CA LYS A 252 -7.10 -24.76 -22.38
C LYS A 252 -5.89 -24.85 -23.31
N TYR A 253 -4.88 -25.62 -22.92
CA TYR A 253 -3.64 -25.80 -23.68
C TYR A 253 -3.86 -26.74 -24.87
N ARG A 254 -3.43 -26.35 -26.06
CA ARG A 254 -3.42 -27.20 -27.26
C ARG A 254 -2.04 -27.85 -27.40
N HIS A 255 -1.97 -29.14 -27.08
CA HIS A 255 -0.76 -29.93 -27.29
C HIS A 255 -0.31 -29.92 -28.75
N LYS A 256 1.00 -29.84 -28.96
CA LYS A 256 1.63 -30.01 -30.28
C LYS A 256 2.13 -31.44 -30.39
N GLN A 257 1.26 -32.35 -30.85
CA GLN A 257 1.67 -33.72 -31.15
C GLN A 257 2.52 -33.78 -32.43
N GLU A 258 3.52 -34.67 -32.40
CA GLU A 258 3.97 -35.33 -33.63
C GLU A 258 2.97 -36.46 -33.95
N GLN A 259 2.55 -36.55 -35.22
CA GLN A 259 1.70 -37.63 -35.77
C GLN A 259 0.25 -37.75 -35.23
N GLY A 260 -0.56 -36.73 -35.50
CA GLY A 260 -1.83 -36.97 -36.21
C GLY A 260 -3.08 -37.39 -35.42
N SER A 261 -3.05 -37.52 -34.09
CA SER A 261 -4.28 -37.68 -33.30
C SER A 261 -4.84 -36.32 -32.84
N ILE A 262 -6.17 -36.18 -32.84
CA ILE A 262 -6.85 -34.95 -32.36
C ILE A 262 -7.17 -35.15 -30.88
N GLU A 263 -6.18 -34.90 -30.04
CA GLU A 263 -6.33 -34.91 -28.58
C GLU A 263 -7.04 -33.62 -28.10
N GLU A 264 -7.87 -33.73 -27.05
CA GLU A 264 -8.62 -32.57 -26.55
C GLU A 264 -7.72 -31.56 -25.81
N PRO A 265 -7.96 -30.24 -25.97
CA PRO A 265 -7.19 -29.22 -25.26
C PRO A 265 -7.29 -29.35 -23.73
N THR A 266 -6.16 -29.56 -23.06
CA THR A 266 -6.12 -29.79 -21.60
C THR A 266 -6.39 -28.51 -20.82
N GLU A 267 -7.34 -28.52 -19.90
CA GLU A 267 -7.65 -27.37 -19.06
C GLU A 267 -6.54 -27.07 -18.05
N VAL A 268 -6.07 -25.81 -18.07
CA VAL A 268 -5.16 -25.22 -17.09
C VAL A 268 -5.99 -24.87 -15.87
N LYS A 269 -5.93 -25.69 -14.81
CA LYS A 269 -6.72 -25.45 -13.60
C LYS A 269 -6.27 -24.15 -12.93
N MET A 270 -7.26 -23.37 -12.54
CA MET A 270 -7.09 -22.08 -11.88
C MET A 270 -7.51 -22.19 -10.42
N LEU A 271 -6.61 -21.77 -9.52
CA LEU A 271 -6.83 -21.80 -8.09
C LEU A 271 -7.12 -20.39 -7.57
N PHE A 272 -8.21 -20.26 -6.82
CA PHE A 272 -8.75 -18.99 -6.31
C PHE A 272 -8.47 -18.77 -4.82
N ASP A 273 -7.64 -19.64 -4.20
CA ASP A 273 -7.10 -19.47 -2.86
C ASP A 273 -5.70 -18.82 -2.89
N LYS A 274 -5.33 -18.14 -1.80
CA LYS A 274 -4.03 -17.47 -1.60
C LYS A 274 -3.77 -16.31 -2.59
N ILE A 275 -4.82 -15.75 -3.17
CA ILE A 275 -4.78 -14.57 -4.04
C ILE A 275 -5.00 -13.25 -3.27
N ALA A 276 -5.63 -13.32 -2.10
CA ALA A 276 -5.83 -12.21 -1.16
C ALA A 276 -4.76 -12.20 -0.06
N TRP A 277 -4.46 -11.00 0.45
CA TRP A 277 -3.40 -10.84 1.44
C TRP A 277 -3.81 -11.44 2.80
N PRO A 278 -2.94 -12.22 3.48
CA PRO A 278 -3.28 -12.87 4.75
C PRO A 278 -3.77 -11.92 5.85
N THR A 279 -3.32 -10.66 5.85
CA THR A 279 -3.79 -9.64 6.81
C THR A 279 -5.21 -9.19 6.52
N ASP A 280 -5.61 -9.06 5.25
CA ASP A 280 -6.99 -8.70 4.90
C ASP A 280 -7.94 -9.85 5.26
N ARG A 281 -7.59 -11.10 4.88
CA ARG A 281 -8.34 -12.32 5.21
C ARG A 281 -8.50 -12.58 6.71
N ARG A 282 -7.53 -12.18 7.55
CA ARG A 282 -7.60 -12.45 9.01
C ARG A 282 -8.23 -11.33 9.83
N VAL A 283 -8.15 -10.09 9.36
CA VAL A 283 -8.41 -8.88 10.18
C VAL A 283 -9.54 -8.00 9.63
N LYS A 284 -9.80 -7.98 8.31
CA LYS A 284 -10.76 -7.03 7.69
C LYS A 284 -12.04 -7.67 7.15
N PHE A 285 -11.98 -8.94 6.78
CA PHE A 285 -13.09 -9.68 6.20
C PHE A 285 -13.34 -10.90 7.07
N ARG A 286 -14.60 -11.08 7.50
CA ARG A 286 -15.06 -12.20 8.32
C ARG A 286 -16.49 -12.57 7.96
N ASN A 287 -16.75 -13.87 7.87
CA ASN A 287 -18.11 -14.36 7.69
C ASN A 287 -18.89 -14.27 9.01
N PRO A 288 -20.22 -14.03 8.98
CA PRO A 288 -21.06 -14.12 10.16
C PRO A 288 -21.01 -15.55 10.74
N PRO A 289 -21.23 -15.74 12.06
CA PRO A 289 -21.29 -17.06 12.67
C PRO A 289 -22.30 -17.97 11.94
N GLY A 290 -21.86 -19.17 11.56
CA GLY A 290 -22.67 -20.13 10.83
C GLY A 290 -23.08 -19.70 9.41
N MET A 291 -22.34 -18.78 8.77
CA MET A 291 -22.64 -18.23 7.44
C MET A 291 -24.02 -17.53 7.33
N ASN A 292 -24.64 -17.16 8.45
CA ASN A 292 -26.00 -16.61 8.45
C ASN A 292 -26.08 -15.19 7.84
N PHE A 293 -26.51 -15.07 6.59
CA PHE A 293 -26.85 -13.80 5.93
C PHE A 293 -28.37 -13.52 5.88
N ASN A 294 -29.18 -14.22 6.68
CA ASN A 294 -30.63 -14.03 6.70
C ASN A 294 -31.02 -12.58 7.03
N GLY A 295 -32.12 -12.11 6.46
CA GLY A 295 -32.58 -10.72 6.54
C GLY A 295 -31.93 -9.75 5.54
N THR A 296 -30.84 -10.15 4.85
CA THR A 296 -30.19 -9.30 3.83
C THR A 296 -30.75 -9.50 2.41
N ALA A 297 -30.30 -8.65 1.49
CA ALA A 297 -30.48 -8.76 0.04
C ALA A 297 -29.12 -8.76 -0.67
N LYS A 298 -29.03 -9.42 -1.83
CA LYS A 298 -27.83 -9.38 -2.68
C LYS A 298 -27.68 -8.00 -3.37
N PRO A 299 -26.47 -7.56 -3.74
CA PRO A 299 -26.29 -6.33 -4.51
C PRO A 299 -27.01 -6.41 -5.88
N PRO A 300 -27.54 -5.28 -6.41
CA PRO A 300 -28.34 -5.27 -7.64
C PRO A 300 -27.74 -6.02 -8.83
N ASN A 301 -26.43 -5.86 -9.07
CA ASN A 301 -25.72 -6.44 -10.22
C ASN A 301 -25.18 -7.86 -9.97
N TRP A 302 -25.24 -8.38 -8.75
CA TRP A 302 -24.74 -9.72 -8.45
C TRP A 302 -25.70 -10.78 -8.98
N PRO A 303 -25.24 -11.91 -9.54
CA PRO A 303 -26.12 -13.00 -9.94
C PRO A 303 -26.74 -13.67 -8.70
N LEU A 304 -25.90 -14.01 -7.73
CA LEU A 304 -26.23 -14.79 -6.53
C LEU A 304 -26.09 -13.95 -5.24
N PRO A 305 -26.70 -14.36 -4.12
CA PRO A 305 -26.40 -13.88 -2.77
C PRO A 305 -24.93 -14.08 -2.36
N VAL A 306 -24.50 -13.31 -1.36
CA VAL A 306 -23.13 -13.40 -0.81
C VAL A 306 -22.82 -14.74 -0.14
N GLU A 307 -23.84 -15.40 0.42
CA GLU A 307 -23.74 -16.71 1.06
C GLU A 307 -23.30 -17.81 0.07
N GLU A 308 -23.99 -17.89 -1.08
CA GLU A 308 -23.74 -18.87 -2.15
C GLU A 308 -22.36 -18.73 -2.82
N VAL A 309 -21.72 -17.56 -2.71
CA VAL A 309 -20.36 -17.31 -3.25
C VAL A 309 -19.26 -17.40 -2.17
N GLY A 310 -19.54 -17.97 -0.99
CA GLY A 310 -18.54 -18.20 0.06
C GLY A 310 -18.34 -17.03 1.05
N GLY A 311 -19.25 -16.06 1.04
CA GLY A 311 -19.29 -14.99 2.05
C GLY A 311 -18.33 -13.83 1.79
N PHE A 312 -18.09 -13.04 2.84
CA PHE A 312 -17.11 -11.95 2.85
C PHE A 312 -15.66 -12.44 2.84
N GLU A 313 -15.38 -13.69 3.25
CA GLU A 313 -14.04 -14.28 3.20
C GLU A 313 -13.61 -14.79 1.80
N ASN A 314 -14.48 -14.69 0.78
CA ASN A 314 -14.15 -14.99 -0.62
C ASN A 314 -12.97 -14.13 -1.10
N GLU A 315 -11.88 -14.74 -1.54
CA GLU A 315 -10.65 -14.02 -1.86
C GLU A 315 -10.78 -13.12 -3.10
N SER A 316 -11.57 -13.49 -4.11
CA SER A 316 -11.85 -12.67 -5.29
C SER A 316 -12.62 -11.39 -4.93
N LEU A 317 -13.55 -11.48 -3.96
CA LEU A 317 -14.20 -10.30 -3.38
C LEU A 317 -13.19 -9.42 -2.65
N ILE A 318 -12.31 -9.99 -1.82
CA ILE A 318 -11.27 -9.24 -1.08
C ILE A 318 -10.32 -8.51 -2.05
N VAL A 319 -9.88 -9.19 -3.12
CA VAL A 319 -9.04 -8.59 -4.18
C VAL A 319 -9.78 -7.47 -4.92
N TRP A 320 -11.09 -7.59 -5.16
CA TRP A 320 -11.87 -6.50 -5.74
C TRP A 320 -12.03 -5.30 -4.79
N MET A 321 -12.39 -5.55 -3.53
CA MET A 321 -12.68 -4.52 -2.51
C MET A 321 -11.47 -3.63 -2.15
N ARG A 322 -10.24 -4.09 -2.42
CA ARG A 322 -9.05 -3.24 -2.39
C ARG A 322 -9.00 -2.33 -3.63
N THR A 323 -9.47 -1.10 -3.49
CA THR A 323 -9.53 -0.09 -4.57
C THR A 323 -8.17 0.22 -5.20
N ALA A 324 -8.09 0.22 -6.53
CA ALA A 324 -6.93 0.67 -7.29
C ALA A 324 -6.75 2.20 -7.24
N ALA A 325 -5.49 2.66 -7.25
CA ALA A 325 -5.14 4.08 -7.21
C ALA A 325 -5.22 4.80 -8.57
N LEU A 326 -5.24 4.04 -9.67
CA LEU A 326 -5.23 4.53 -11.06
C LEU A 326 -6.43 3.94 -11.84
N PRO A 327 -6.92 4.61 -12.90
CA PRO A 327 -8.05 4.15 -13.70
C PRO A 327 -7.70 2.99 -14.66
N THR A 328 -6.41 2.74 -14.89
CA THR A 328 -5.90 1.53 -15.52
C THR A 328 -5.18 0.71 -14.47
N PHE A 329 -5.62 -0.53 -14.26
CA PHE A 329 -5.07 -1.41 -13.23
C PHE A 329 -5.23 -2.88 -13.62
N ARG A 330 -4.44 -3.75 -12.97
CA ARG A 330 -4.66 -5.20 -12.94
C ARG A 330 -5.03 -5.66 -11.53
N LYS A 331 -5.84 -6.71 -11.43
CA LYS A 331 -6.19 -7.42 -10.19
C LYS A 331 -5.98 -8.90 -10.40
N LEU A 332 -5.51 -9.59 -9.36
CA LEU A 332 -5.25 -11.02 -9.42
C LEU A 332 -6.59 -11.76 -9.55
N TYR A 333 -6.68 -12.66 -10.53
CA TYR A 333 -7.85 -13.50 -10.79
C TYR A 333 -7.69 -14.84 -10.09
N SER A 334 -6.58 -15.50 -10.37
CA SER A 334 -6.23 -16.84 -9.90
C SER A 334 -4.72 -17.07 -10.02
N ARG A 335 -4.24 -18.15 -9.40
CA ARG A 335 -2.90 -18.73 -9.64
C ARG A 335 -3.06 -20.04 -10.41
N VAL A 336 -2.09 -20.39 -11.25
CA VAL A 336 -2.10 -21.66 -12.00
C VAL A 336 -1.84 -22.85 -11.07
N ASP A 337 -2.52 -23.97 -11.32
CA ASP A 337 -2.31 -25.22 -10.59
C ASP A 337 -1.06 -25.98 -11.08
N HIS A 338 0.10 -25.57 -10.56
CA HIS A 338 1.38 -26.25 -10.80
C HIS A 338 1.50 -27.64 -10.12
N SER A 339 0.39 -28.26 -9.67
CA SER A 339 0.35 -29.69 -9.33
C SER A 339 -0.03 -30.59 -10.52
N GLN A 340 -0.56 -30.03 -11.61
CA GLN A 340 -0.82 -30.77 -12.85
C GLN A 340 0.49 -31.13 -13.56
N GLU A 341 0.70 -32.40 -13.90
CA GLU A 341 1.94 -32.93 -14.49
C GLU A 341 2.47 -32.12 -15.69
N LEU A 342 1.56 -31.74 -16.59
CA LEU A 342 1.85 -30.94 -17.79
C LEU A 342 2.28 -29.50 -17.52
N PHE A 343 2.08 -29.00 -16.30
CA PHE A 343 2.29 -27.60 -15.93
C PHE A 343 3.21 -27.39 -14.71
N VAL A 344 3.82 -28.45 -14.14
CA VAL A 344 4.58 -28.37 -12.86
C VAL A 344 5.69 -27.32 -12.88
N SER A 345 6.53 -27.34 -13.92
CA SER A 345 7.70 -26.45 -14.05
C SER A 345 7.36 -25.11 -14.71
N SER A 346 6.41 -25.09 -15.62
CA SER A 346 6.04 -23.93 -16.44
C SER A 346 4.67 -24.11 -17.09
N LEU A 347 4.08 -23.01 -17.56
CA LEU A 347 2.98 -23.02 -18.53
C LEU A 347 3.60 -22.99 -19.95
N PRO A 348 3.53 -24.09 -20.74
CA PRO A 348 4.35 -24.26 -21.95
C PRO A 348 4.12 -23.24 -23.07
N LYS A 349 5.16 -23.04 -23.89
CA LYS A 349 5.11 -22.31 -25.15
C LYS A 349 4.21 -23.02 -26.15
N GLY A 350 3.07 -22.42 -26.48
CA GLY A 350 2.18 -22.98 -27.49
C GLY A 350 0.88 -22.22 -27.63
N ASP A 351 -0.07 -22.86 -28.28
CA ASP A 351 -1.37 -22.31 -28.59
C ASP A 351 -2.37 -22.73 -27.50
N TYR A 352 -3.21 -21.78 -27.08
CA TYR A 352 -4.23 -21.99 -26.06
C TYR A 352 -5.57 -21.47 -26.60
N ASP A 353 -6.63 -22.23 -26.39
CA ASP A 353 -7.98 -21.71 -26.57
C ASP A 353 -8.43 -21.07 -25.24
N LEU A 354 -8.76 -19.79 -25.30
CA LEU A 354 -9.21 -18.96 -24.19
C LEU A 354 -10.74 -18.81 -24.29
N GLU A 355 -11.44 -19.39 -23.33
CA GLU A 355 -12.90 -19.37 -23.23
C GLU A 355 -13.33 -18.32 -22.21
N ILE A 356 -14.07 -17.30 -22.68
CA ILE A 356 -14.47 -16.14 -21.88
C ILE A 356 -15.99 -16.09 -21.81
N VAL A 357 -16.54 -16.21 -20.60
CA VAL A 357 -17.95 -15.90 -20.31
C VAL A 357 -18.04 -14.42 -19.99
N TYR A 358 -18.32 -13.62 -21.03
CA TYR A 358 -18.34 -12.17 -20.98
C TYR A 358 -19.64 -11.67 -20.35
N ARG A 359 -19.52 -11.06 -19.17
CA ARG A 359 -20.62 -10.51 -18.35
C ARG A 359 -20.37 -9.06 -17.92
N TYR A 360 -19.12 -8.63 -17.81
CA TYR A 360 -18.77 -7.30 -17.29
C TYR A 360 -18.81 -6.23 -18.40
N PRO A 361 -19.72 -5.23 -18.34
CA PRO A 361 -19.85 -4.21 -19.37
C PRO A 361 -18.81 -3.09 -19.23
N VAL A 362 -18.09 -2.77 -20.30
CA VAL A 362 -17.08 -1.69 -20.31
C VAL A 362 -17.40 -0.53 -21.26
N MET A 363 -18.28 -0.74 -22.24
CA MET A 363 -18.75 0.28 -23.19
C MET A 363 -19.29 1.57 -22.53
N PRO A 364 -20.09 1.52 -21.43
CA PRO A 364 -20.65 2.74 -20.84
C PRO A 364 -19.60 3.72 -20.30
N PHE A 365 -18.42 3.23 -19.92
CA PHE A 365 -17.29 4.06 -19.47
C PHE A 365 -16.11 4.05 -20.44
N LYS A 366 -16.28 3.53 -21.67
CA LYS A 366 -15.24 3.45 -22.71
C LYS A 366 -13.94 2.80 -22.20
N GLY A 367 -14.07 1.77 -21.38
CA GLY A 367 -12.95 0.97 -20.90
C GLY A 367 -12.66 -0.23 -21.79
N SER A 368 -11.53 -0.89 -21.54
CA SER A 368 -11.10 -2.15 -22.16
C SER A 368 -10.82 -3.21 -21.09
N LYS A 369 -10.93 -4.49 -21.49
CA LYS A 369 -10.68 -5.68 -20.67
C LYS A 369 -9.58 -6.53 -21.27
N ARG A 370 -8.59 -6.91 -20.46
CA ARG A 370 -7.52 -7.82 -20.87
C ARG A 370 -7.29 -8.93 -19.85
N ILE A 371 -6.84 -10.09 -20.33
CA ILE A 371 -6.20 -11.11 -19.51
C ILE A 371 -4.69 -10.85 -19.52
N ILE A 372 -4.04 -11.09 -18.39
CA ILE A 372 -2.60 -10.97 -18.24
C ILE A 372 -2.11 -12.25 -17.56
N LEU A 373 -1.21 -12.96 -18.21
CA LEU A 373 -0.47 -14.08 -17.64
C LEU A 373 0.92 -13.57 -17.29
N SER A 374 1.35 -13.74 -16.03
CA SER A 374 2.64 -13.25 -15.55
C SER A 374 3.18 -14.18 -14.49
N ASN A 375 4.48 -14.47 -14.51
CA ASN A 375 5.16 -14.93 -13.30
C ASN A 375 5.55 -13.72 -12.44
N THR A 376 6.22 -13.96 -11.31
CA THR A 376 6.69 -12.91 -10.39
C THR A 376 8.14 -13.12 -10.00
N SER A 377 8.91 -12.02 -10.00
CA SER A 377 10.24 -11.97 -9.37
C SER A 377 10.13 -11.67 -7.88
N TRP A 378 11.26 -11.70 -7.17
CA TRP A 378 11.41 -11.13 -5.81
C TRP A 378 10.91 -9.66 -5.71
N LEU A 379 11.07 -8.87 -6.77
CA LEU A 379 10.61 -7.48 -6.83
C LEU A 379 9.10 -7.36 -7.15
N GLY A 380 8.42 -8.49 -7.40
CA GLY A 380 7.06 -8.58 -7.90
C GLY A 380 7.00 -8.71 -9.42
N GLY A 381 5.96 -8.15 -10.04
CA GLY A 381 5.75 -8.17 -11.49
C GLY A 381 6.64 -7.19 -12.27
N ARG A 382 6.61 -7.31 -13.60
CA ARG A 382 7.42 -6.54 -14.56
C ARG A 382 7.27 -5.03 -14.36
N ASN A 383 8.36 -4.35 -13.95
CA ASN A 383 8.41 -2.90 -13.72
C ASN A 383 9.84 -2.33 -13.89
N PRO A 384 10.32 -2.10 -15.13
CA PRO A 384 11.69 -1.66 -15.39
C PRO A 384 11.97 -0.21 -14.95
N PHE A 385 10.93 0.59 -14.64
CA PHE A 385 11.07 1.99 -14.25
C PHE A 385 12.00 2.19 -13.06
N LEU A 386 11.94 1.31 -12.05
CA LEU A 386 12.77 1.45 -10.86
C LEU A 386 14.27 1.28 -11.18
N GLY A 387 14.63 0.24 -11.95
CA GLY A 387 16.00 0.03 -12.39
C GLY A 387 16.51 1.17 -13.27
N ILE A 388 15.70 1.63 -14.23
CA ILE A 388 16.02 2.77 -15.10
C ILE A 388 16.23 4.06 -14.27
N ALA A 389 15.40 4.33 -13.27
CA ALA A 389 15.53 5.50 -12.41
C ALA A 389 16.83 5.47 -11.58
N TYR A 390 17.19 4.31 -11.01
CA TYR A 390 18.46 4.14 -10.29
C TYR A 390 19.67 4.32 -11.21
N ILE A 391 19.66 3.74 -12.42
CA ILE A 391 20.74 3.92 -13.42
C ILE A 391 20.85 5.39 -13.86
N ALA A 392 19.73 6.06 -14.13
CA ALA A 392 19.71 7.45 -14.59
C ALA A 392 20.24 8.41 -13.52
N VAL A 393 19.78 8.28 -12.27
CA VAL A 393 20.26 9.10 -11.15
C VAL A 393 21.72 8.77 -10.83
N GLY A 394 22.11 7.49 -10.81
CA GLY A 394 23.49 7.07 -10.56
C GLY A 394 24.47 7.61 -11.62
N SER A 395 24.12 7.48 -12.90
CA SER A 395 24.91 8.03 -14.02
C SER A 395 25.00 9.55 -13.98
N LEU A 396 23.91 10.26 -13.64
CA LEU A 396 23.93 11.71 -13.46
C LEU A 396 24.84 12.13 -12.29
N CYS A 397 24.81 11.40 -11.17
CA CYS A 397 25.71 11.63 -10.05
C CYS A 397 27.19 11.44 -10.44
N LEU A 398 27.53 10.40 -11.21
CA LEU A 398 28.90 10.19 -11.70
C LEU A 398 29.35 11.28 -12.69
N ALA A 399 28.47 11.70 -13.60
CA ALA A 399 28.77 12.78 -14.54
C ALA A 399 29.01 14.12 -13.81
N LEU A 400 28.17 14.45 -12.82
CA LEU A 400 28.37 15.64 -11.98
C LEU A 400 29.63 15.54 -11.12
N ALA A 401 29.94 14.36 -10.57
CA ALA A 401 31.18 14.13 -9.82
C ALA A 401 32.42 14.40 -10.67
N PHE A 402 32.44 13.91 -11.92
CA PHE A 402 33.53 14.14 -12.87
C PHE A 402 33.65 15.62 -13.26
N VAL A 403 32.53 16.30 -13.56
CA VAL A 403 32.51 17.73 -13.89
C VAL A 403 33.00 18.57 -12.71
N PHE A 404 32.52 18.31 -11.49
CA PHE A 404 32.99 19.01 -10.29
C PHE A 404 34.46 18.71 -9.97
N LEU A 405 34.96 17.50 -10.23
CA LEU A 405 36.37 17.16 -10.07
C LEU A 405 37.25 17.94 -11.05
N VAL A 406 36.85 18.05 -12.33
CA VAL A 406 37.56 18.85 -13.34
C VAL A 406 37.53 20.34 -12.99
N ILE A 407 36.41 20.87 -12.52
CA ILE A 407 36.29 22.26 -12.07
C ILE A 407 37.16 22.50 -10.83
N HIS A 408 37.14 21.61 -9.84
CA HIS A 408 37.94 21.73 -8.63
C HIS A 408 39.44 21.64 -8.93
N ASN A 409 39.87 20.78 -9.85
CA ASN A 409 41.28 20.68 -10.24
C ASN A 409 41.78 21.88 -11.08
N LYS A 410 40.89 22.60 -11.79
CA LYS A 410 41.25 23.78 -12.60
C LYS A 410 41.07 25.12 -11.90
N PHE A 411 40.10 25.22 -10.98
CA PHE A 411 39.67 26.49 -10.37
C PHE A 411 39.53 26.40 -8.84
N GLY A 412 39.96 25.30 -8.22
CA GLY A 412 39.97 25.12 -6.78
C GLY A 412 40.95 26.07 -6.10
N LYS A 413 40.40 27.09 -5.43
CA LYS A 413 41.13 27.86 -4.40
C LYS A 413 41.28 27.00 -3.16
N ASN A 414 42.35 27.18 -2.39
CA ASN A 414 42.45 26.52 -1.09
C ASN A 414 41.38 27.07 -0.15
N THR A 415 40.90 26.26 0.78
CA THR A 415 39.98 26.69 1.84
C THR A 415 40.58 27.82 2.69
N HIS A 416 41.91 27.86 2.85
CA HIS A 416 42.62 28.97 3.47
C HIS A 416 42.47 30.31 2.72
N ASP A 417 42.44 30.30 1.38
CA ASP A 417 42.29 31.53 0.57
C ASP A 417 40.90 32.14 0.73
N LEU A 418 39.88 31.29 0.96
CA LEU A 418 38.49 31.70 1.20
C LEU A 418 38.24 32.19 2.64
N VAL A 419 39.13 31.88 3.59
CA VAL A 419 39.06 32.34 4.99
C VAL A 419 39.85 33.62 5.22
N ASN A 420 40.77 34.00 4.32
CA ASN A 420 41.54 35.24 4.35
C ASN A 420 40.70 36.48 3.95
N ILE A 421 39.66 36.78 4.74
CA ILE A 421 38.89 38.02 4.66
C ILE A 421 39.77 39.18 5.15
N THR A 422 40.44 39.85 4.22
CA THR A 422 41.18 41.09 4.49
C THR A 422 40.26 42.31 4.40
N GLN A 423 40.66 43.45 4.97
CA GLN A 423 39.90 44.72 4.88
C GLN A 423 39.69 45.26 3.44
N ARG A 424 40.14 44.54 2.41
CA ARG A 424 39.99 44.91 0.99
C ARG A 424 39.16 43.91 0.17
N THR A 425 38.59 42.86 0.77
CA THR A 425 37.61 42.02 0.06
C THR A 425 36.32 42.83 -0.16
N PRO A 426 35.86 43.05 -1.41
CA PRO A 426 34.59 43.73 -1.64
C PRO A 426 33.42 42.86 -1.16
N TYR A 427 32.36 43.54 -0.69
CA TYR A 427 31.08 42.94 -0.29
C TYR A 427 30.20 42.60 -1.50
#